data_AF-A0A6J4YAG4-F1
#
_entry.id   AF-A0A6J4YAG4-F1
#
_cell.length_a   1.000
_cell.length_b   1.000
_cell.length_c   1.000
_cell.angle_alpha   90.00
_cell.angle_beta   90.00
_cell.angle_gamma   90.00
#
_symmetry.space_group_name_H-M   'P 1'
#
loop_
_entity.id
_entity.type
_entity.pdbx_description
1 polymer ?
#
loop_
_entity_poly.entity_id
_entity_poly.type
_entity_poly.pdbx_seq_one_letter_code
_entity_poly.pdbx_strand_id
1 'polypeptide(L)'
;MRIFTFMRPLYRNFPKYIVAIQALLQKDATFREICANYEEMCTWLACQEYPKDRSAEECDRARDVIRSLEDEINKVLRDRGL
;
A
#
# COMPACT_ATOMS: atom_id res chain seq x y z
N MET A 1 -16.45 -7.18 -14.73
CA MET A 1 -15.04 -7.42 -14.38
C MET A 1 -14.23 -6.22 -14.85
N ARG A 2 -14.06 -5.20 -13.99
CA ARG A 2 -13.32 -3.98 -14.33
C ARG A 2 -11.93 -4.09 -13.70
N ILE A 3 -10.94 -4.39 -14.53
CA ILE A 3 -9.53 -4.28 -14.16
C ILE A 3 -9.22 -2.79 -14.24
N PHE A 4 -9.32 -2.08 -13.11
CA PHE A 4 -8.79 -0.73 -13.03
C PHE A 4 -7.27 -0.84 -13.02
N THR A 5 -6.68 -0.69 -14.20
CA THR A 5 -5.25 -0.54 -14.43
C THR A 5 -4.80 0.85 -13.97
N PHE A 6 -5.08 1.22 -12.73
CA PHE A 6 -4.31 2.25 -12.06
C PHE A 6 -3.00 1.59 -11.65
N MET A 7 -1.86 2.21 -11.98
CA MET A 7 -0.60 1.83 -11.34
C MET A 7 -0.84 1.77 -9.84
N ARG A 8 -0.69 0.57 -9.26
CA ARG A 8 -0.97 0.35 -7.84
C ARG A 8 -0.13 1.34 -7.02
N PRO A 9 -0.69 1.98 -5.99
CA PRO A 9 0.07 2.90 -5.12
C PRO A 9 1.39 2.29 -4.65
N LEU A 10 1.38 0.97 -4.41
CA LEU A 10 2.55 0.17 -4.07
C LEU A 10 3.69 0.29 -5.08
N TYR A 11 3.43 0.12 -6.38
CA TYR A 11 4.47 0.20 -7.40
C TYR A 11 4.93 1.63 -7.67
N ARG A 12 4.08 2.62 -7.37
CA ARG A 12 4.44 4.04 -7.45
C ARG A 12 5.43 4.43 -6.36
N ASN A 13 5.23 3.94 -5.13
CA ASN A 13 6.08 4.27 -3.99
C ASN A 13 7.31 3.36 -3.86
N PHE A 14 7.27 2.15 -4.45
CA PHE A 14 8.39 1.21 -4.46
C PHE A 14 8.83 0.80 -5.89
N PRO A 15 9.20 1.76 -6.76
CA PRO A 15 9.48 1.46 -8.18
C PRO A 15 10.73 0.59 -8.36
N LYS A 16 11.72 0.69 -7.46
CA LYS A 16 12.95 -0.10 -7.50
C LYS A 16 12.74 -1.57 -7.14
N TYR A 17 11.66 -1.86 -6.40
CA TYR A 17 11.41 -3.17 -5.82
C TYR A 17 10.28 -3.92 -6.52
N ILE A 18 9.75 -3.44 -7.65
CA ILE A 18 8.59 -4.03 -8.34
C ILE A 18 8.76 -5.54 -8.54
N VAL A 19 9.90 -5.97 -9.09
CA VAL A 19 10.17 -7.40 -9.36
C VAL A 19 10.21 -8.21 -8.06
N ALA A 20 10.85 -7.67 -7.03
CA ALA A 20 10.95 -8.34 -5.74
C ALA A 20 9.61 -8.43 -5.02
N ILE A 21 8.83 -7.33 -5.02
CA ILE A 21 7.48 -7.26 -4.48
C ILE A 21 6.60 -8.29 -5.19
N GLN A 22 6.62 -8.38 -6.52
CA GLN A 22 5.86 -9.39 -7.26
C GLN A 22 6.24 -10.82 -6.86
N ALA A 23 7.53 -11.11 -6.69
CA ALA A 23 7.99 -12.41 -6.24
C ALA A 23 7.55 -12.73 -4.80
N LEU A 24 7.56 -11.73 -3.91
CA LEU A 24 7.12 -11.86 -2.52
C LEU A 24 5.61 -12.04 -2.41
N LEU A 25 4.82 -11.31 -3.20
CA LEU A 25 3.36 -11.46 -3.24
C LEU A 25 2.93 -12.90 -3.56
N GLN A 26 3.71 -13.63 -4.37
CA GLN A 26 3.42 -15.03 -4.68
C GLN A 26 3.82 -15.99 -3.56
N LYS A 27 4.90 -15.69 -2.84
CA LYS A 27 5.55 -16.63 -1.89
C LYS A 27 5.16 -16.40 -0.43
N ASP A 28 4.75 -15.19 -0.07
CA ASP A 28 4.56 -14.76 1.31
C ASP A 28 3.14 -14.20 1.49
N ALA A 29 2.30 -14.96 2.21
CA ALA A 29 0.90 -14.59 2.44
C ALA A 29 0.78 -13.37 3.36
N THR A 30 1.68 -13.23 4.33
CA THR A 30 1.71 -12.07 5.25
C THR A 30 2.11 -10.82 4.49
N PHE A 31 3.15 -10.89 3.65
CA PHE A 31 3.55 -9.75 2.80
C PHE A 31 2.44 -9.34 1.83
N ARG A 32 1.69 -10.31 1.30
CA ARG A 32 0.53 -10.05 0.45
C ARG A 32 -0.58 -9.30 1.20
N GLU A 33 -0.84 -9.65 2.44
CA GLU A 33 -1.81 -8.95 3.30
C GLU A 33 -1.37 -7.52 3.59
N ILE A 34 -0.09 -7.31 3.94
CA ILE A 34 0.47 -5.96 4.16
C ILE A 34 0.30 -5.10 2.90
N CYS A 35 0.64 -5.63 1.73
CA CYS A 35 0.48 -4.92 0.46
C CYS A 35 -0.98 -4.63 0.11
N ALA A 36 -1.90 -5.56 0.42
CA ALA A 36 -3.33 -5.37 0.18
C ALA A 36 -3.89 -4.27 1.09
N ASN A 37 -3.57 -4.30 2.39
CA ASN A 37 -3.97 -3.27 3.35
C ASN A 37 -3.42 -1.89 2.95
N TYR A 38 -2.18 -1.85 2.44
CA TYR A 38 -1.56 -0.63 1.96
C TYR A 38 -2.31 -0.03 0.76
N GLU A 39 -2.62 -0.87 -0.24
CA GLU A 39 -3.37 -0.49 -1.42
C GLU A 39 -4.80 -0.04 -1.07
N GLU A 40 -5.45 -0.73 -0.14
CA GLU A 40 -6.78 -0.38 0.36
C GLU A 40 -6.78 0.98 1.04
N MET A 41 -5.84 1.24 1.96
CA MET A 41 -5.74 2.54 2.63
C MET A 41 -5.41 3.68 1.67
N CYS A 42 -4.50 3.44 0.72
CA CYS A 42 -4.19 4.41 -0.33
C CYS A 42 -5.42 4.71 -1.20
N THR A 43 -6.21 3.69 -1.56
CA THR A 43 -7.45 3.84 -2.32
C THR A 43 -8.51 4.57 -1.48
N TRP A 44 -8.63 4.24 -0.20
CA TRP A 44 -9.54 4.88 0.74
C TRP A 44 -9.24 6.38 0.87
N LEU A 45 -7.97 6.77 0.93
CA LEU A 45 -7.54 8.18 0.89
C LEU A 45 -7.75 8.83 -0.49
N ALA A 46 -7.52 8.10 -1.59
CA ALA A 46 -7.66 8.64 -2.94
C ALA A 46 -9.12 8.84 -3.37
N CYS A 47 -10.05 8.02 -2.85
CA CYS A 47 -11.50 8.14 -3.09
C CYS A 47 -12.15 9.37 -2.41
N GLN A 48 -11.40 10.44 -2.16
CA GLN A 48 -11.84 11.73 -1.63
C GLN A 48 -12.79 12.52 -2.55
N GLU A 49 -13.35 11.91 -3.60
CA GLU A 49 -14.30 12.57 -4.51
C GLU A 49 -15.58 13.10 -3.83
N TYR A 50 -15.83 12.79 -2.55
CA TYR A 50 -16.90 13.40 -1.75
C TYR A 50 -16.43 13.81 -0.35
N PRO A 51 -16.00 15.06 -0.14
CA PRO A 51 -15.73 15.58 1.18
C PRO A 51 -17.05 16.04 1.80
N LYS A 52 -17.79 15.14 2.46
CA LYS A 52 -18.85 15.57 3.39
C LYS A 52 -18.79 14.95 4.78
N ASP A 53 -18.11 13.82 4.97
CA ASP A 53 -18.19 13.12 6.27
C ASP A 53 -16.85 12.73 6.91
N ARG A 54 -15.69 12.92 6.25
CA ARG A 54 -14.39 12.55 6.86
C ARG A 54 -13.68 13.74 7.48
N SER A 55 -13.33 13.61 8.76
CA SER A 55 -12.54 14.61 9.47
C SER A 55 -11.09 14.61 8.98
N ALA A 56 -10.43 15.77 9.07
CA ALA A 56 -8.98 15.87 8.83
C ALA A 56 -8.20 14.86 9.68
N GLU A 57 -8.66 14.61 10.91
CA GLU A 57 -8.07 13.62 11.82
C GLU A 57 -8.14 12.18 11.28
N GLU A 58 -9.22 11.81 10.59
CA GLU A 58 -9.34 10.47 9.99
C GLU A 58 -8.39 10.31 8.81
N CYS A 59 -8.20 11.38 8.05
CA CYS A 59 -7.20 11.40 6.99
C CYS A 59 -5.78 11.30 7.56
N ASP A 60 -5.49 11.98 8.65
CA ASP A 60 -4.19 11.89 9.33
C ASP A 60 -3.93 10.51 9.91
N ARG A 61 -4.93 9.92 10.58
CA ARG A 61 -4.85 8.52 11.05
C ARG A 61 -4.58 7.54 9.91
N ALA A 62 -5.27 7.69 8.77
CA ALA A 62 -5.04 6.82 7.62
C ALA A 62 -3.64 7.00 7.01
N ARG A 63 -3.12 8.24 6.96
CA ARG A 63 -1.72 8.49 6.54
C ARG A 63 -0.72 7.84 7.49
N ASP A 64 -0.97 7.88 8.79
CA ASP A 64 -0.12 7.21 9.78
C ASP A 64 -0.10 5.69 9.59
N VAL A 65 -1.27 5.09 9.30
CA VAL A 65 -1.36 3.66 8.98
C VAL A 65 -0.61 3.33 7.69
N ILE A 66 -0.77 4.13 6.63
CA ILE A 66 -0.03 3.97 5.37
C ILE A 66 1.47 3.99 5.62
N ARG A 67 1.97 4.96 6.42
CA ARG A 67 3.39 5.04 6.77
C ARG A 67 3.86 3.80 7.54
N SER A 68 3.06 3.30 8.48
CA SER A 68 3.37 2.07 9.20
C SER A 68 3.49 0.87 8.26
N LEU A 69 2.57 0.75 7.30
CA LEU A 69 2.60 -0.32 6.30
C LEU A 69 3.80 -0.18 5.35
N GLU A 70 4.20 1.04 4.99
CA GLU A 70 5.44 1.29 4.22
C GLU A 70 6.68 0.85 4.99
N ASP A 71 6.75 1.13 6.29
CA ASP A 71 7.85 0.68 7.14
C ASP A 71 7.90 -0.85 7.23
N GLU A 72 6.75 -1.52 7.32
CA GLU A 72 6.68 -2.99 7.28
C GLU A 72 7.14 -3.56 5.93
N ILE A 73 6.70 -2.97 4.82
CA ILE A 73 7.15 -3.37 3.48
C ILE A 73 8.66 -3.19 3.36
N ASN A 74 9.19 -2.04 3.78
CA ASN A 74 10.63 -1.76 3.78
C ASN A 74 11.40 -2.74 4.66
N LYS A 75 10.86 -3.10 5.83
CA LYS A 75 11.47 -4.08 6.72
C LYS A 75 11.56 -5.45 6.04
N VAL A 76 10.47 -5.93 5.42
CA VAL A 76 10.49 -7.21 4.70
C VAL A 76 11.50 -7.17 3.56
N LEU A 77 11.58 -6.07 2.81
CA LEU A 77 12.57 -5.93 1.73
C LEU A 77 14.00 -5.97 2.28
N ARG A 78 14.29 -5.28 3.38
CA ARG A 78 15.61 -5.28 4.04
C ARG A 78 15.99 -6.66 4.60
N ASP A 79 15.06 -7.35 5.28
CA ASP A 79 15.28 -8.68 5.83
C ASP A 79 15.61 -9.72 4.73
N ARG A 80 15.18 -9.44 3.50
CA ARG A 80 15.43 -10.25 2.30
C ARG A 80 16.70 -9.82 1.53
N GLY A 81 17.39 -8.77 1.98
CA GLY A 81 18.60 -8.25 1.36
C GLY A 81 18.37 -7.48 0.05
N LEU A 82 17.20 -6.86 -0.11
CA LEU A 82 16.80 -6.11 -1.31
C LEU A 82 17.02 -4.60 -1.16
#